data_AF-A0A7G8BGN0-F1
#
_entry.id   AF-A0A7G8BGN0-F1
#
_cell.length_a   1.000
_cell.length_b   1.000
_cell.length_c   1.000
_cell.angle_alpha   90.00
_cell.angle_beta   90.00
_cell.angle_gamma   90.00
#
_symmetry.space_group_name_H-M   'P 1'
#
loop_
_entity.id
_entity.type
_entity.pdbx_description
1 polymer ?
#
loop_
_entity_poly.entity_id
_entity_poly.type
_entity_poly.pdbx_seq_one_letter_code
_entity_poly.pdbx_strand_id
1 'polypeptide(L)'
;MGPSDARVDLYYPALPKPRPDQMLMIDVLVSSGTDSNRKKGLVVALVEKLGDAGIDPNDIMVFFLETDRASGSFGGGRFAPPVAFA
;
A
#
# COMPACT_ATOMS: atom_id res chain seq x y z
N MET A 1 -12.93 12.13 -7.22
CA MET A 1 -12.03 12.91 -6.38
C MET A 1 -11.32 13.91 -7.26
N GLY A 2 -11.48 15.20 -7.01
CA GLY A 2 -10.69 16.25 -7.64
C GLY A 2 -9.33 16.40 -6.96
N PRO A 3 -8.39 17.17 -7.55
CA PRO A 3 -7.06 17.40 -6.99
C PRO A 3 -7.05 17.96 -5.55
N SER A 4 -8.15 18.59 -5.11
CA SER A 4 -8.31 19.16 -3.77
C SER A 4 -8.81 18.20 -2.69
N ASP A 5 -9.24 16.99 -3.06
CA ASP A 5 -9.91 16.07 -2.13
C ASP A 5 -8.93 15.28 -1.27
N ALA A 6 -7.67 15.16 -1.70
CA ALA A 6 -6.60 14.53 -0.96
C ALA A 6 -5.64 15.59 -0.40
N ARG A 7 -5.41 15.58 0.92
CA ARG A 7 -4.42 16.44 1.57
C ARG A 7 -3.35 15.58 2.21
N VAL A 8 -2.15 15.63 1.65
CA VAL A 8 -0.98 14.96 2.19
C VAL A 8 0.12 16.00 2.36
N ASP A 9 0.78 16.00 3.51
CA ASP A 9 1.99 16.78 3.70
C ASP A 9 3.06 16.31 2.69
N LEU A 10 3.54 17.24 1.87
CA LEU A 10 4.50 16.98 0.79
C LEU A 10 5.88 16.57 1.31
N TYR A 11 6.18 16.89 2.58
CA TYR A 11 7.45 16.53 3.23
C TYR A 11 7.33 15.34 4.18
N TYR A 12 6.13 14.85 4.51
CA TYR A 12 6.01 13.66 5.36
C TYR A 12 6.61 12.42 4.67
N PRO A 13 7.29 11.49 5.36
CA PRO A 13 7.59 11.44 6.79
C PRO A 13 8.96 12.06 7.17
N ALA A 14 9.36 13.16 6.52
CA ALA A 14 10.71 13.75 6.42
C ALA A 14 11.45 13.41 5.11
N LEU A 15 10.75 13.54 3.99
CA LEU A 15 11.32 13.45 2.65
C LEU A 15 12.33 14.59 2.40
N PRO A 16 13.41 14.33 1.65
CA PRO A 16 14.45 15.32 1.37
C PRO A 16 13.99 16.44 0.42
N LYS A 17 12.89 16.22 -0.30
CA LYS A 17 12.27 17.19 -1.22
C LYS A 17 10.75 17.04 -1.20
N PRO A 18 9.99 18.10 -1.53
CA PRO A 18 8.53 17.98 -1.56
C PRO A 18 8.10 17.07 -2.71
N ARG A 19 7.07 16.25 -2.47
CA ARG A 19 6.35 15.56 -3.55
C ARG A 19 5.64 16.56 -4.46
N PRO A 20 5.51 16.28 -5.78
CA PRO A 20 4.71 17.08 -6.69
C PRO A 20 3.22 16.86 -6.45
N ASP A 21 2.37 17.68 -7.07
CA ASP A 21 0.91 17.52 -7.02
C ASP A 21 0.45 16.17 -7.61
N GLN A 22 1.25 15.56 -8.49
CA GLN A 22 1.04 14.23 -9.06
C GLN A 22 1.91 13.18 -8.36
N MET A 23 1.41 12.63 -7.26
CA MET A 23 2.07 11.54 -6.52
C MET A 23 1.35 10.20 -6.72
N LEU A 24 2.07 9.09 -6.56
CA LEU A 24 1.51 7.74 -6.64
C LEU A 24 1.21 7.20 -5.25
N MET A 25 -0.07 6.94 -4.97
CA MET A 25 -0.53 6.27 -3.76
C MET A 25 -0.95 4.83 -4.09
N ILE A 26 -0.37 3.86 -3.37
CA ILE A 26 -0.65 2.43 -3.53
C ILE A 26 -1.21 1.91 -2.21
N ASP A 27 -2.48 1.52 -2.21
CA ASP A 27 -3.11 0.82 -1.11
C ASP A 27 -3.03 -0.69 -1.33
N VAL A 28 -2.41 -1.39 -0.38
CA VAL A 28 -2.22 -2.84 -0.42
C VAL A 28 -3.09 -3.50 0.66
N LEU A 29 -4.11 -4.21 0.23
CA LEU A 29 -4.92 -5.04 1.11
C LEU A 29 -4.24 -6.40 1.33
N VAL A 30 -3.94 -6.74 2.60
CA VAL A 30 -3.30 -8.01 2.98
C VAL A 30 -4.08 -8.71 4.09
N SER A 31 -3.84 -10.00 4.28
CA SER A 31 -4.44 -10.72 5.43
C SER A 31 -3.94 -10.15 6.76
N SER A 32 -4.81 -10.14 7.78
CA SER A 32 -4.41 -9.83 9.14
C SER A 32 -3.27 -10.72 9.63
N GLY A 33 -2.32 -10.12 10.35
CA GLY A 33 -1.13 -10.81 10.85
C GLY A 33 -0.06 -11.07 9.78
N THR A 34 -0.13 -10.40 8.62
CA THR A 34 0.94 -10.48 7.62
C THR A 34 2.24 -9.94 8.22
N ASP A 35 3.28 -10.78 8.17
CA ASP A 35 4.59 -10.47 8.74
C ASP A 35 5.15 -9.12 8.24
N SER A 36 5.70 -8.34 9.18
CA SER A 36 6.21 -7.00 8.91
C SER A 36 7.41 -7.00 7.96
N ASN A 37 8.25 -8.04 7.96
CA ASN A 37 9.37 -8.13 7.03
C ASN A 37 8.89 -8.44 5.62
N ARG A 38 7.82 -9.23 5.45
CA ARG A 38 7.17 -9.42 4.14
C ARG A 38 6.62 -8.10 3.58
N LYS A 39 5.98 -7.27 4.42
CA LYS A 39 5.50 -5.94 4.01
C LYS A 39 6.66 -5.03 3.60
N LYS A 40 7.73 -4.98 4.40
CA LYS A 40 8.95 -4.21 4.07
C LYS A 40 9.58 -4.66 2.75
N GLY A 41 9.70 -5.98 2.54
CA GLY A 41 10.22 -6.55 1.30
C GLY A 41 9.38 -6.14 0.08
N LEU A 42 8.04 -6.14 0.22
CA LEU A 42 7.15 -5.66 -0.84
C LEU A 42 7.37 -4.17 -1.14
N VAL A 43 7.47 -3.32 -0.12
CA VAL A 43 7.71 -1.87 -0.32
C VAL A 43 9.01 -1.64 -1.08
N VAL A 44 10.10 -2.30 -0.67
CA VAL A 44 11.40 -2.18 -1.34
C VAL A 44 11.29 -2.58 -2.81
N ALA A 45 10.69 -3.75 -3.09
CA ALA A 45 10.54 -4.24 -4.46
C ALA A 45 9.64 -3.33 -5.32
N LEU A 46 8.55 -2.81 -4.77
CA LEU A 46 7.67 -1.87 -5.48
C LEU A 46 8.40 -0.58 -5.83
N VAL A 47 9.05 0.05 -4.86
CA VAL A 47 9.78 1.32 -5.07
C VAL A 47 10.92 1.14 -6.07
N GLU A 48 11.68 0.04 -5.98
CA GLU A 48 12.74 -0.27 -6.94
C GLU A 48 12.19 -0.41 -8.37
N LYS A 49 11.16 -1.24 -8.56
CA LYS A 49 10.60 -1.51 -9.91
C LYS A 49 9.89 -0.30 -10.52
N LEU A 50 9.26 0.54 -9.70
CA LEU A 50 8.65 1.79 -10.18
C LEU A 50 9.73 2.84 -10.48
N GLY A 51 10.82 2.84 -9.71
CA GLY A 51 12.04 3.61 -10.01
C GLY A 51 12.64 3.23 -11.36
N ASP A 52 12.79 1.93 -11.63
CA ASP A 52 13.24 1.40 -12.93
C ASP A 52 12.33 1.87 -14.09
N ALA A 53 11.04 2.13 -13.81
CA ALA A 53 10.05 2.63 -14.76
C ALA A 53 9.99 4.17 -14.86
N GLY A 54 10.87 4.89 -14.17
CA GLY A 54 10.99 6.35 -14.23
C GLY A 54 10.12 7.13 -13.24
N ILE A 55 9.48 6.46 -12.27
CA ILE A 55 8.78 7.13 -11.18
C ILE A 55 9.79 7.47 -10.09
N ASP A 56 9.80 8.71 -9.62
CA ASP A 56 10.68 9.11 -8.53
C ASP A 56 10.29 8.39 -7.23
N PRO A 57 11.21 7.65 -6.56
CA PRO A 57 10.95 7.00 -5.29
C PRO A 57 10.40 7.94 -4.20
N ASN A 58 10.74 9.23 -4.24
CA ASN A 58 10.24 10.25 -3.33
C ASN A 58 8.72 10.44 -3.43
N ASP A 59 8.15 10.11 -4.59
CA ASP A 59 6.76 10.43 -4.96
C ASP A 59 5.81 9.22 -4.82
N ILE A 60 6.30 8.13 -4.22
CA ILE A 60 5.58 6.87 -4.02
C ILE A 60 5.21 6.72 -2.55
N MET A 61 3.92 6.51 -2.28
CA MET A 61 3.39 6.16 -0.97
C MET A 61 2.79 4.75 -1.02
N VAL A 62 3.11 3.92 -0.04
CA VAL A 62 2.55 2.56 0.08
C VAL A 62 1.91 2.39 1.45
N PHE A 63 0.61 2.09 1.47
CA PHE A 63 -0.15 1.83 2.68
C PHE A 63 -0.59 0.36 2.71
N PHE A 64 -0.58 -0.22 3.91
CA PHE A 64 -1.10 -1.57 4.13
C PHE A 64 -2.38 -1.50 4.93
N LEU A 65 -3.44 -2.08 4.37
CA LEU A 65 -4.67 -2.36 5.07
C LEU A 65 -4.70 -3.85 5.38
N GLU A 66 -4.92 -4.21 6.64
CA GLU A 66 -5.14 -5.60 7.01
C GLU A 66 -6.63 -5.91 7.02
N THR A 67 -7.00 -7.04 6.43
CA THR A 67 -8.35 -7.59 6.48
C THR A 67 -8.34 -8.98 7.06
N ASP A 68 -9.29 -9.23 7.95
CA ASP A 68 -9.66 -10.60 8.31
C ASP A 68 -10.42 -11.19 7.12
N ARG A 69 -9.82 -12.16 6.44
CA ARG A 69 -10.44 -12.83 5.29
C ARG A 69 -11.79 -13.44 5.64
N ALA A 70 -12.02 -13.87 6.88
CA ALA A 70 -13.30 -14.44 7.29
C ALA A 70 -14.46 -13.43 7.21
N SER A 71 -14.14 -12.13 7.16
CA SER A 71 -15.11 -11.05 6.92
C SER A 71 -15.39 -10.77 5.44
N GLY A 72 -14.66 -11.40 4.52
CA GLY A 72 -14.75 -11.14 3.08
C GLY A 72 -15.44 -12.25 2.29
N SER A 73 -16.21 -11.85 1.27
CA SER A 73 -16.66 -12.76 0.21
C SER A 73 -15.82 -12.55 -1.04
N PHE A 74 -15.13 -13.62 -1.45
CA PHE A 74 -14.17 -13.59 -2.57
C PHE A 74 -14.78 -14.10 -3.87
N GLY A 75 -15.99 -14.68 -3.84
CA GLY A 75 -16.68 -15.18 -5.02
C GLY A 75 -17.96 -15.94 -4.69
N GLY A 76 -18.95 -15.82 -5.57
CA GLY A 76 -20.22 -16.55 -5.46
C GLY A 76 -21.02 -16.30 -4.17
N GLY A 77 -20.78 -15.18 -3.48
CA GLY A 77 -21.41 -14.86 -2.19
C GLY A 77 -20.95 -15.72 -1.01
N ARG A 78 -19.88 -16.51 -1.17
CA ARG A 78 -19.32 -17.34 -0.09
C ARG A 78 -18.26 -16.58 0.67
N PHE A 79 -18.33 -16.63 2.00
CA PHE A 79 -17.30 -16.07 2.87
C PHE A 79 -16.08 -16.98 2.90
N ALA A 80 -14.89 -16.40 3.04
CA ALA A 80 -13.68 -17.20 3.20
C ALA A 80 -13.65 -17.88 4.57
N PRO A 81 -13.07 -19.09 4.69
CA PRO A 81 -12.86 -19.73 5.97
C PRO A 81 -11.82 -18.96 6.81
N PRO A 82 -11.85 -19.09 8.15
CA PRO A 82 -10.80 -18.57 9.02
C PRO A 82 -9.42 -19.11 8.63
N VAL A 83 -8.37 -18.35 8.96
CA VAL A 83 -7.00 -18.81 8.77
C VAL A 83 -6.68 -19.87 9.82
N ALA A 84 -6.45 -21.11 9.40
CA ALA A 84 -5.77 -22.07 10.25
C ALA A 84 -4.28 -21.73 10.23
N PHE A 85 -3.75 -21.18 11.33
CA PHE A 85 -2.31 -21.12 11.53
C PHE A 85 -1.86 -22.54 11.95
N ALA A 86 -1.04 -23.16 11.11
CA ALA A 86 -0.33 -24.40 11.42
C ALA A 86 0.97 -24.09 12.15
#